data_AF-A0A962NLS9-F1
#
_entry.id   AF-A0A962NLS9-F1
#
_cell.length_a   1.000
_cell.length_b   1.000
_cell.length_c   1.000
_cell.angle_alpha   90.00
_cell.angle_beta   90.00
_cell.angle_gamma   90.00
#
_symmetry.space_group_name_H-M   'P 1'
#
loop_
_entity.id
_entity.type
_entity.pdbx_description
1 polymer ?
#
loop_
_entity_poly.entity_id
_entity_poly.type
_entity_poly.pdbx_seq_one_letter_code
_entity_poly.pdbx_strand_id
1 'polypeptide(L)' 'KDPRKFHVPLAVMYMKNDPTIYPPAAISFFHRWGAQDKVLIPVSIDGDAEEHVFTGQLGGPHRTDWTISQFSQFLDRILV' A
#
# COMPACT_ATOMS: atom_id res chain seq x y z
N LYS A 1 -10.26 -10.59 -13.79
CA LYS A 1 -10.04 -9.41 -14.67
C LYS A 1 -8.53 -9.24 -14.88
N ASP A 2 -8.08 -8.79 -16.06
CA ASP A 2 -6.63 -8.63 -16.36
C ASP A 2 -6.10 -7.29 -15.79
N PRO A 3 -5.21 -7.28 -14.77
CA PRO A 3 -4.73 -6.05 -14.15
C PRO A 3 -3.96 -5.13 -15.09
N ARG A 4 -3.40 -5.69 -16.17
CA ARG A 4 -2.59 -4.96 -17.16
C ARG A 4 -3.40 -3.95 -17.96
N LYS A 5 -4.73 -4.07 -17.96
CA LYS A 5 -5.63 -3.17 -18.70
C LYS A 5 -5.99 -1.89 -17.93
N PHE A 6 -5.63 -1.80 -16.64
CA PHE A 6 -5.89 -0.61 -15.85
C PHE A 6 -4.70 0.35 -15.93
N HIS A 7 -4.98 1.58 -16.35
CA HIS A 7 -3.98 2.65 -16.48
C HIS A 7 -4.17 3.75 -15.43
N VAL A 8 -5.11 3.58 -14.50
CA VAL A 8 -5.34 4.51 -13.38
C VAL A 8 -4.14 4.43 -12.41
N PRO A 9 -3.61 5.56 -11.92
CA PRO A 9 -2.53 5.55 -10.92
C PRO A 9 -2.87 4.68 -9.71
N LEU A 10 -1.88 3.97 -9.16
CA LEU A 10 -2.10 3.01 -8.07
C LEU A 10 -1.03 3.09 -6.99
N ALA A 11 -1.45 3.34 -5.76
CA ALA A 11 -0.65 3.08 -4.57
C ALA A 11 -1.17 1.82 -3.85
N VAL A 12 -0.29 0.85 -3.63
CA VAL A 12 -0.60 -0.36 -2.84
C VAL A 12 0.24 -0.34 -1.58
N MET A 13 -0.41 -0.43 -0.44
CA MET A 13 0.25 -0.58 0.86
C MET A 13 0.02 -2.00 1.39
N TYR A 14 1.04 -2.61 1.99
CA TYR A 14 0.96 -3.99 2.47
C TYR A 14 1.86 -4.24 3.69
N MET A 15 1.45 -5.17 4.55
CA MET A 15 2.26 -5.69 5.66
C MET A 15 2.97 -6.97 5.20
N LYS A 16 4.27 -7.13 5.50
CA LYS A 16 5.05 -8.32 5.07
C LYS A 16 4.64 -9.60 5.77
N ASN A 17 4.16 -9.49 6.99
CA ASN A 17 3.74 -10.61 7.84
C ASN A 17 2.23 -10.62 8.06
N ASP A 18 1.47 -10.10 7.09
CA ASP A 18 0.00 -10.06 7.16
C ASP A 18 -0.58 -11.49 7.29
N PRO A 19 -1.27 -11.82 8.40
CA PRO A 19 -1.82 -13.16 8.59
C PRO A 19 -3.14 -13.38 7.83
N THR A 20 -3.72 -12.33 7.25
CA THR A 20 -5.03 -12.35 6.59
C THR A 20 -4.90 -12.33 5.07
N ILE A 21 -3.99 -11.50 4.54
CA ILE A 21 -3.76 -11.36 3.10
C ILE A 21 -2.36 -11.85 2.76
N TYR A 22 -2.25 -12.79 1.81
CA TYR A 22 -0.96 -13.28 1.35
C TYR A 22 -0.15 -12.17 0.64
N PRO A 23 0.93 -11.62 1.24
CA PRO A 23 1.60 -10.42 0.72
C PRO A 23 2.16 -10.58 -0.70
N PRO A 24 2.74 -11.73 -1.08
CA PRO A 24 3.18 -11.94 -2.46
C PRO A 24 2.06 -11.80 -3.50
N ALA A 25 0.79 -12.06 -3.15
CA ALA A 25 -0.32 -11.83 -4.07
C ALA A 25 -0.55 -10.33 -4.35
N ALA A 26 -0.48 -9.49 -3.32
CA ALA A 26 -0.59 -8.03 -3.46
C ALA A 26 0.56 -7.45 -4.29
N ILE A 27 1.79 -7.88 -4.01
CA ILE A 27 3.01 -7.52 -4.76
C ILE A 27 2.86 -7.96 -6.22
N SER A 28 2.46 -9.20 -6.46
CA SER A 28 2.27 -9.75 -7.80
C SER A 28 1.18 -9.01 -8.58
N PHE A 29 0.09 -8.63 -7.92
CA PHE A 29 -0.96 -7.80 -8.53
C PHE A 29 -0.45 -6.40 -8.90
N PHE A 30 0.28 -5.74 -8.01
CA PHE A 30 0.91 -4.44 -8.26
C PHE A 30 1.83 -4.48 -9.50
N HIS A 31 2.67 -5.50 -9.62
CA HIS A 31 3.57 -5.63 -10.77
C HIS A 31 2.82 -5.79 -12.09
N ARG A 32 1.67 -6.48 -12.08
CA ARG A 32 0.82 -6.63 -13.27
C ARG A 32 -0.03 -5.40 -13.59
N TRP A 33 -0.16 -4.43 -12.69
CA TRP A 33 -0.96 -3.23 -12.93
C TRP A 33 -0.40 -2.40 -14.09
N GLY A 34 -1.27 -1.96 -15.01
CA GLY A 34 -0.86 -1.34 -16.29
C GLY A 34 -0.45 0.13 -16.22
N ALA A 35 -0.67 0.82 -15.11
CA ALA A 35 -0.30 2.23 -14.96
C ALA A 35 1.22 2.43 -14.81
N GLN A 36 1.73 3.53 -15.37
CA GLN A 36 3.10 3.99 -15.14
C GLN A 36 3.25 4.58 -13.73
N ASP A 37 2.31 5.43 -13.33
CA ASP A 37 2.27 6.03 -12.00
C ASP A 37 1.74 5.06 -10.96
N LYS A 38 2.64 4.26 -10.40
CA LYS A 38 2.32 3.35 -9.31
C LYS A 38 3.40 3.30 -8.26
N VAL A 39 3.02 2.97 -7.04
CA VAL A 39 3.96 2.77 -5.92
C VAL A 39 3.51 1.60 -5.04
N LEU A 40 4.48 0.80 -4.61
CA LEU A 40 4.29 -0.29 -3.67
C LEU A 40 4.95 0.11 -2.35
N ILE A 41 4.17 0.15 -1.28
CA ILE A 41 4.56 0.72 0.00
C ILE A 41 4.52 -0.38 1.06
N PRO A 42 5.67 -0.96 1.45
CA PRO A 42 5.70 -1.83 2.61
C PRO A 42 5.46 -1.00 3.87
N VAL A 43 4.52 -1.41 4.71
CA VAL A 43 4.34 -0.82 6.04
C VAL A 43 5.51 -1.31 6.89
N SER A 44 6.41 -0.39 7.24
CA SER A 44 7.62 -0.67 8.02
C SER A 44 7.69 0.06 9.36
N ILE A 45 6.77 1.01 9.58
CA ILE A 45 6.62 1.68 10.87
C ILE A 45 6.23 0.64 11.93
N ASP A 46 6.89 0.69 13.09
CA ASP A 46 6.79 -0.28 14.19
C ASP A 46 7.28 -1.71 13.86
N GLY A 47 8.01 -1.90 12.75
CA GLY A 47 8.67 -3.16 12.41
C GLY A 47 7.78 -4.16 11.67
N ASP A 48 8.08 -5.45 11.83
CA ASP A 48 7.48 -6.54 11.05
C ASP A 48 6.42 -7.32 11.86
N ALA A 49 5.55 -6.61 12.59
CA ALA A 49 4.48 -7.25 13.36
C ALA A 49 3.50 -8.06 12.47
N GLU A 50 2.97 -9.16 13.00
CA GLU A 50 1.95 -9.98 12.33
C GLU A 50 0.58 -9.30 12.41
N GLU A 51 0.33 -8.32 11.55
CA GLU A 51 -0.92 -7.55 11.56
C GLU A 51 -1.42 -7.32 10.13
N HIS A 52 -2.75 -7.26 9.99
CA HIS A 52 -3.40 -6.89 8.73
C HIS A 52 -3.76 -5.40 8.70
N VAL A 53 -4.28 -4.89 9.82
CA VAL A 53 -4.76 -3.51 9.94
C VAL A 53 -3.62 -2.61 10.43
N PHE A 54 -3.23 -1.64 9.61
CA PHE A 54 -2.14 -0.70 9.90
C PHE A 54 -2.61 0.76 9.96
N THR A 55 -3.91 1.03 9.94
CA THR A 55 -4.48 2.38 9.97
C THR A 55 -5.79 2.42 10.76
N GLY A 56 -6.22 3.61 11.15
CA GLY A 56 -7.39 3.83 11.98
C GLY A 56 -7.16 3.48 13.44
N GLN A 57 -8.26 3.30 14.18
CA GLN A 57 -8.22 3.11 15.64
C GLN A 57 -7.37 1.91 16.07
N LEU A 58 -7.33 0.83 15.29
CA LEU A 58 -6.54 -0.37 15.58
C LEU A 58 -5.04 -0.17 15.39
N GLY A 59 -4.64 0.66 14.41
CA GLY A 59 -3.23 0.97 14.15
C GLY A 59 -2.67 2.08 15.05
N GLY A 60 -3.54 2.79 15.78
CA GLY A 60 -3.16 3.96 16.57
C GLY A 60 -2.94 5.22 15.71
N PRO A 61 -2.89 6.40 16.36
CA PRO A 61 -2.79 7.68 15.66
C PRO A 61 -1.48 7.81 14.87
N HIS A 62 -0.34 7.41 15.44
CA HIS A 62 0.96 7.55 14.79
C HIS A 62 1.06 6.76 13.48
N ARG A 63 0.51 5.54 13.45
CA ARG A 63 0.50 4.71 12.25
C ARG A 63 -0.52 5.18 11.22
N THR A 64 -1.64 5.71 11.70
CA THR A 64 -2.65 6.37 10.85
C THR A 64 -2.04 7.58 10.15
N ASP A 65 -1.37 8.46 10.89
CA ASP A 65 -0.70 9.65 10.36
C ASP A 65 0.39 9.27 9.35
N TRP A 66 1.18 8.24 9.67
CA TRP A 66 2.17 7.70 8.73
C TRP A 66 1.51 7.20 7.44
N THR A 67 0.43 6.41 7.55
CA THR A 67 -0.31 5.89 6.39
C THR A 67 -0.82 7.03 5.51
N ILE A 68 -1.41 8.06 6.12
CA ILE A 68 -1.88 9.26 5.42
C ILE A 68 -0.71 9.93 4.70
N SER A 69 0.42 10.15 5.39
CA SER A 69 1.58 10.82 4.80
C SER A 69 2.12 10.11 3.55
N GLN A 70 2.13 8.76 3.54
CA GLN A 70 2.60 7.98 2.41
C GLN A 70 1.69 8.13 1.19
N PHE A 71 0.37 8.11 1.40
CA PHE A 71 -0.58 8.33 0.31
C PHE A 71 -0.61 9.79 -0.15
N SER A 72 -0.48 10.76 0.75
CA SER A 72 -0.35 12.18 0.39
C SER A 72 0.87 12.42 -0.50
N GLN A 73 2.04 11.85 -0.17
CA GLN A 73 3.24 11.96 -1.01
C GLN A 73 3.03 11.35 -2.40
N PHE A 74 2.29 10.25 -2.50
CA PHE A 74 1.94 9.67 -3.80
C PHE A 74 1.02 10.59 -4.60
N LEU A 75 0.01 11.19 -3.95
CA LEU A 75 -0.92 12.12 -4.60
C LEU A 75 -0.21 13.39 -5.08
N ASP A 76 0.66 13.97 -4.25
CA ASP A 76 1.45 15.15 -4.60
C ASP A 76 2.33 14.88 -5.84
N ARG A 77 2.83 13.64 -6.01
CA ARG A 77 3.62 13.26 -7.19
C ARG A 77 2.80 13.21 -8.48
N ILE A 78 1.50 12.91 -8.42
CA ILE A 78 0.67 12.67 -9.61
C ILE A 78 -0.31 13.81 -9.93
N LEU A 79 -0.50 14.77 -9.02
CA LEU A 79 -1.38 15.93 -9.18
C LEU A 79 -0.63 17.23 -9.54
N VAL A 80 0.70 17.20 -9.51
CA VAL A 80 1.59 18.30 -9.91
C VAL A 80 2.10 18.05 -11.33
#